data_AF-A0A8B5XFA2-F1
#
_entry.id   AF-A0A8B5XFA2-F1
#
_cell.length_a   1.000
_cell.length_b   1.000
_cell.length_c   1.000
_cell.angle_alpha   90.00
_cell.angle_beta   90.00
_cell.angle_gamma   90.00
#
_symmetry.space_group_name_H-M   'P 1'
#
loop_
_entity.id
_entity.type
_entity.pdbx_description
1 polymer ?
#
loop_
_entity_poly.entity_id
_entity_poly.type
_entity_poly.pdbx_seq_one_letter_code
_entity_poly.pdbx_strand_id
1 'polypeptide(L)'
;PDGAETGIARLKEMQGRGLIRIHDGAILRWNDGASKPRTEQLTSLTGPAALSGAFWGMLFGLIFFIPLFGAAVGATIGALSGHFARIGIDESFINNVKEQIGPGTSALFILTSDAVRDRIAEEVKDMDFEIISTNLSKDEEAKLREVFEV
;
A
#
# COMPACT_ATOMS: atom_id res chain seq x y z
N PRO A 1 7.00 -9.70 -11.81
CA PRO A 1 5.74 -9.71 -11.04
C PRO A 1 5.78 -10.46 -9.68
N ASP A 2 6.84 -11.19 -9.32
CA ASP A 2 6.89 -11.97 -8.06
C ASP A 2 7.70 -11.30 -6.94
N GLY A 3 8.22 -10.10 -7.18
CA GLY A 3 9.02 -9.35 -6.20
C GLY A 3 8.28 -9.20 -4.87
N ALA A 4 6.99 -8.86 -4.92
CA ALA A 4 6.17 -8.65 -3.73
C ALA A 4 6.09 -9.89 -2.81
N GLU A 5 6.12 -11.11 -3.35
CA GLU A 5 6.15 -12.33 -2.53
C GLU A 5 7.46 -12.47 -1.75
N THR A 6 8.58 -12.18 -2.41
CA THR A 6 9.90 -12.18 -1.76
C THR A 6 9.94 -11.14 -0.65
N GLY A 7 9.34 -9.96 -0.88
CA GLY A 7 9.26 -8.90 0.12
C GLY A 7 8.50 -9.32 1.39
N ILE A 8 7.43 -10.12 1.24
CA ILE A 8 6.65 -10.61 2.39
C ILE A 8 7.49 -11.49 3.32
N ALA A 9 8.31 -12.37 2.75
CA ALA A 9 9.17 -13.24 3.54
C ALA A 9 10.13 -12.40 4.42
N ARG A 10 10.73 -11.35 3.84
CA ARG A 10 11.59 -10.41 4.57
C ARG A 10 10.84 -9.66 5.66
N LEU A 11 9.65 -9.14 5.36
CA LEU A 11 8.85 -8.43 6.37
C LEU A 11 8.42 -9.35 7.53
N LYS A 12 8.10 -10.62 7.25
CA LYS A 12 7.82 -11.62 8.30
C LYS A 12 9.03 -11.84 9.20
N GLU A 13 10.22 -11.93 8.63
CA GLU A 13 11.47 -12.06 9.37
C GLU A 13 11.73 -10.82 10.25
N MET A 14 11.57 -9.62 9.69
CA MET A 14 11.69 -8.36 10.42
C MET A 14 10.70 -8.26 11.58
N GLN A 15 9.46 -8.67 11.37
CA GLN A 15 8.44 -8.73 12.43
C GLN A 15 8.82 -9.74 13.53
N GLY A 16 9.31 -10.93 13.16
CA GLY A 16 9.78 -11.94 14.12
C GLY A 16 10.97 -11.48 14.96
N ARG A 17 11.81 -10.62 14.41
CA ARG A 17 12.93 -9.95 15.09
C ARG A 17 12.52 -8.70 15.89
N GLY A 18 11.25 -8.30 15.83
CA GLY A 18 10.73 -7.11 16.52
C GLY A 18 11.22 -5.78 15.93
N LEU A 19 11.69 -5.77 14.66
CA LEU A 19 12.17 -4.56 14.00
C LEU A 19 11.03 -3.67 13.51
N ILE A 20 9.88 -4.28 13.19
CA ILE A 20 8.66 -3.63 12.73
C ILE A 20 7.46 -4.34 13.36
N ARG A 21 6.34 -3.62 13.47
CA ARG A 21 5.04 -4.22 13.77
C ARG A 21 4.15 -4.09 12.56
N ILE A 22 3.72 -5.22 11.98
CA ILE A 22 2.80 -5.23 10.84
C ILE A 22 1.39 -5.36 11.40
N HIS A 23 0.50 -4.46 11.00
CA HIS A 23 -0.91 -4.49 11.38
C HIS A 23 -1.76 -5.15 10.31
N ASP A 24 -1.47 -4.82 9.05
CA ASP A 24 -2.17 -5.32 7.88
C ASP A 24 -1.28 -5.19 6.63
N GLY A 25 -1.66 -5.87 5.55
CA GLY A 25 -1.02 -5.71 4.26
C GLY A 25 -1.81 -6.33 3.11
N ALA A 26 -1.47 -5.92 1.91
CA ALA A 26 -2.02 -6.44 0.67
C ALA A 26 -0.96 -6.48 -0.43
N ILE A 27 -1.04 -7.47 -1.30
CA ILE A 27 -0.25 -7.54 -2.53
C ILE A 27 -1.10 -7.02 -3.67
N LEU A 28 -0.44 -6.29 -4.56
CA LEU A 28 -0.91 -6.04 -5.90
C LEU A 28 0.04 -6.69 -6.92
N ARG A 29 -0.52 -7.38 -7.91
CA ARG A 29 0.23 -7.94 -9.04
C ARG A 29 -0.39 -7.48 -10.34
N TRP A 30 0.45 -7.02 -11.26
CA TRP A 30 0.02 -6.70 -12.61
C TRP A 30 0.81 -7.55 -13.60
N ASN A 31 0.23 -8.66 -14.02
CA ASN A 31 0.88 -9.53 -15.00
C ASN A 31 1.00 -8.83 -16.35
N ASP A 32 2.06 -9.13 -17.08
CA ASP A 32 2.22 -8.62 -18.44
C ASP A 32 1.04 -9.06 -19.32
N GLY A 33 0.58 -8.15 -20.18
CA GLY A 33 -0.62 -8.33 -21.01
C GLY A 33 -1.97 -8.34 -20.27
N ALA A 34 -2.00 -8.19 -18.94
CA ALA A 34 -3.27 -8.09 -18.20
C ALA A 34 -3.86 -6.68 -18.30
N SER A 35 -5.19 -6.60 -18.50
CA SER A 35 -5.90 -5.31 -18.60
C SER A 35 -6.05 -4.56 -17.27
N LYS A 36 -5.86 -5.24 -16.14
CA LYS A 36 -5.96 -4.67 -14.79
C LYS A 36 -5.10 -5.45 -13.79
N PRO A 37 -4.67 -4.83 -12.68
CA PRO A 37 -4.00 -5.52 -11.61
C PRO A 37 -4.94 -6.48 -10.86
N ARG A 38 -4.35 -7.45 -10.17
CA ARG A 38 -4.99 -8.32 -9.20
C ARG A 38 -4.49 -7.96 -7.81
N THR A 39 -5.39 -7.95 -6.84
CA THR A 39 -5.09 -7.59 -5.45
C THR A 39 -5.44 -8.75 -4.53
N GLU A 40 -4.62 -8.99 -3.53
CA GLU A 40 -4.80 -10.05 -2.54
C GLU A 40 -4.44 -9.52 -1.16
N GLN A 41 -5.33 -9.64 -0.18
CA GLN A 41 -5.03 -9.24 1.19
C GLN A 41 -4.19 -10.32 1.89
N LEU A 42 -3.23 -9.88 2.70
CA LEU A 42 -2.28 -10.76 3.38
C LEU A 42 -2.84 -11.22 4.73
N THR A 43 -3.80 -12.13 4.68
CA THR A 43 -4.43 -12.73 5.86
C THR A 43 -3.45 -13.45 6.81
N SER A 44 -2.28 -13.86 6.31
CA SER A 44 -1.22 -14.46 7.14
C SER A 44 -0.36 -13.44 7.91
N LEU A 45 -0.55 -12.15 7.65
CA LEU A 45 0.18 -11.03 8.24
C LEU A 45 -0.72 -10.07 9.03
N THR A 46 -2.03 -10.24 8.94
CA THR A 46 -3.04 -9.43 9.63
C THR A 46 -3.07 -9.73 11.13
N GLY A 47 -2.95 -8.68 11.92
CA GLY A 47 -3.12 -8.74 13.38
C GLY A 47 -4.57 -8.49 13.82
N PRO A 48 -4.82 -8.37 15.13
CA PRO A 48 -6.14 -7.99 15.69
C PRO A 48 -6.65 -6.63 15.23
N ALA A 49 -5.82 -5.87 14.53
CA ALA A 49 -6.06 -4.49 14.11
C ALA A 49 -5.96 -4.38 12.58
N ALA A 50 -6.45 -5.42 11.89
CA ALA A 50 -6.44 -5.53 10.45
C ALA A 50 -7.50 -4.63 9.83
N LEU A 51 -7.18 -4.04 8.68
CA LEU A 51 -8.16 -3.29 7.91
C LEU A 51 -9.02 -4.28 7.12
N SER A 52 -10.26 -3.90 6.89
CA SER A 52 -11.20 -4.67 6.10
C SER A 52 -10.78 -4.71 4.63
N GLY A 53 -11.19 -5.76 3.92
CA GLY A 53 -11.04 -5.80 2.45
C GLY A 53 -11.71 -4.61 1.74
N ALA A 54 -12.67 -3.93 2.39
CA ALA A 54 -13.28 -2.71 1.89
C ALA A 54 -12.29 -1.53 1.82
N PHE A 55 -11.40 -1.40 2.81
CA PHE A 55 -10.33 -0.40 2.76
C PHE A 55 -9.43 -0.60 1.55
N TRP A 56 -8.86 -1.80 1.39
CA TRP A 56 -7.96 -2.12 0.29
C TRP A 56 -8.67 -2.03 -1.06
N GLY A 57 -9.91 -2.49 -1.16
CA GLY A 57 -10.73 -2.37 -2.36
C GLY A 57 -10.97 -0.90 -2.76
N MET A 58 -11.26 -0.03 -1.80
CA MET A 58 -11.42 1.40 -2.04
C MET A 58 -10.10 2.08 -2.43
N LEU A 59 -9.01 1.80 -1.71
CA LEU A 59 -7.68 2.37 -2.00
C LEU A 59 -7.21 2.00 -3.40
N PHE A 60 -7.24 0.71 -3.74
CA PHE A 60 -6.85 0.25 -5.08
C PHE A 60 -7.83 0.69 -6.15
N GLY A 61 -9.12 0.81 -5.84
CA GLY A 61 -10.09 1.45 -6.71
C GLY A 61 -9.67 2.88 -7.07
N LEU A 62 -9.28 3.70 -6.10
CA LEU A 62 -8.84 5.07 -6.38
C LEU A 62 -7.54 5.13 -7.20
N ILE A 63 -6.61 4.20 -6.96
CA ILE A 63 -5.31 4.17 -7.64
C ILE A 63 -5.47 3.70 -9.10
N PHE A 64 -6.30 2.69 -9.37
CA PHE A 64 -6.31 1.99 -10.67
C PHE A 64 -7.61 2.08 -11.46
N PHE A 65 -8.69 2.61 -10.90
CA PHE A 65 -9.98 2.75 -11.60
C PHE A 65 -10.07 4.02 -12.44
N ILE A 66 -9.05 4.88 -12.42
CA ILE A 66 -8.94 6.07 -13.28
C ILE A 66 -8.12 5.70 -14.52
N PRO A 67 -8.60 5.96 -15.75
CA PRO A 67 -7.87 5.59 -16.96
C PRO A 67 -6.51 6.30 -17.02
N LEU A 68 -5.44 5.51 -16.84
CA LEU A 68 -4.04 5.94 -16.79
C LEU A 68 -3.45 6.35 -18.15
N PHE A 69 -4.28 6.48 -19.19
CA PHE A 69 -3.82 6.78 -20.55
C PHE A 69 -4.33 8.14 -21.03
N GLY A 70 -3.55 9.19 -20.76
CA GLY A 70 -3.32 10.25 -21.76
C GLY A 70 -4.22 11.49 -21.80
N ALA A 71 -5.21 11.71 -20.92
CA ALA A 71 -6.01 12.93 -21.02
C ALA A 71 -6.60 13.40 -19.69
N ALA A 72 -6.27 14.64 -19.32
CA ALA A 72 -7.11 15.58 -18.56
C ALA A 72 -8.17 14.97 -17.63
N VAL A 73 -7.79 14.53 -16.43
CA VAL A 73 -8.74 14.34 -15.33
C VAL A 73 -8.67 15.57 -14.42
N GLY A 74 -9.21 16.68 -14.93
CA GLY A 74 -9.50 17.84 -14.11
C GLY A 74 -10.74 17.60 -13.26
N ALA A 75 -10.65 17.97 -11.98
CA ALA A 75 -11.74 18.14 -11.00
C ALA A 75 -12.31 16.92 -10.27
N THR A 76 -12.28 15.68 -10.79
CA THR A 76 -12.94 14.55 -10.09
C THR A 76 -12.09 13.89 -8.99
N ILE A 77 -10.76 14.04 -9.02
CA ILE A 77 -9.84 13.43 -8.04
C ILE A 77 -9.82 14.19 -6.69
N GLY A 78 -10.12 15.49 -6.69
CA GLY A 78 -9.94 16.37 -5.52
C GLY A 78 -10.82 16.03 -4.31
N ALA A 79 -12.05 15.53 -4.53
CA ALA A 79 -12.98 15.24 -3.44
C ALA A 79 -12.63 13.96 -2.67
N LEU A 80 -12.16 12.92 -3.37
CA LEU A 80 -11.81 11.63 -2.77
C LEU A 80 -10.40 11.66 -2.16
N SER A 81 -9.44 12.32 -2.81
CA SER A 81 -8.10 12.56 -2.25
C SER A 81 -8.17 13.34 -0.93
N GLY A 82 -9.08 14.32 -0.81
CA GLY A 82 -9.29 15.04 0.46
C GLY A 82 -9.82 14.19 1.62
N HIS A 83 -10.46 13.05 1.36
CA HIS A 83 -10.87 12.12 2.43
C HIS A 83 -9.70 11.26 2.90
N PHE A 84 -8.87 10.79 1.99
CA PHE A 84 -7.68 9.99 2.29
C PHE A 84 -6.56 10.81 2.93
N ALA A 85 -6.41 12.08 2.52
CA ALA A 85 -5.47 13.00 3.16
C ALA A 85 -5.77 13.18 4.66
N ARG A 86 -7.05 13.08 5.07
CA ARG A 86 -7.44 13.16 6.49
C ARG A 86 -7.15 11.90 7.30
N ILE A 87 -6.78 10.81 6.63
CA ILE A 87 -6.31 9.56 7.23
C ILE A 87 -4.83 9.31 6.87
N GLY A 88 -4.10 10.37 6.52
CA GLY A 88 -2.66 10.36 6.24
C GLY A 88 -2.23 9.71 4.92
N ILE A 89 -3.17 9.40 4.02
CA ILE A 89 -2.87 8.93 2.66
C ILE A 89 -3.02 10.11 1.71
N ASP A 90 -1.91 10.80 1.46
CA ASP A 90 -1.93 12.02 0.64
C ASP A 90 -1.88 11.72 -0.87
N GLU A 91 -2.10 12.79 -1.65
CA GLU A 91 -2.10 12.73 -3.11
C GLU A 91 -0.73 12.35 -3.69
N SER A 92 0.37 12.73 -3.03
CA SER A 92 1.72 12.43 -3.49
C SER A 92 2.03 10.93 -3.39
N PHE A 93 1.61 10.29 -2.28
CA PHE A 93 1.69 8.84 -2.13
C PHE A 93 0.90 8.14 -3.25
N ILE A 94 -0.35 8.55 -3.47
CA ILE A 94 -1.20 7.97 -4.52
C ILE A 94 -0.58 8.11 -5.90
N ASN A 95 -0.05 9.28 -6.24
CA ASN A 95 0.53 9.55 -7.54
C ASN A 95 1.84 8.77 -7.76
N ASN A 96 2.74 8.73 -6.77
CA ASN A 96 3.96 7.93 -6.85
C ASN A 96 3.64 6.44 -7.06
N VAL A 97 2.63 5.92 -6.35
CA VAL A 97 2.20 4.52 -6.53
C VAL A 97 1.68 4.27 -7.95
N LYS A 98 0.93 5.21 -8.54
CA LYS A 98 0.43 5.10 -9.91
C LYS A 98 1.55 5.11 -10.95
N GLU A 99 2.57 5.93 -10.73
CA GLU A 99 3.71 6.04 -11.65
C GLU A 99 4.56 4.78 -11.68
N GLN A 100 4.71 4.10 -10.53
CA GLN A 100 5.57 2.92 -10.41
C GLN A 100 4.88 1.59 -10.74
N ILE A 101 3.54 1.54 -10.72
CA ILE A 101 2.79 0.29 -10.90
C ILE A 101 2.15 0.22 -12.29
N GLY A 102 2.70 -0.67 -13.12
CA GLY A 102 2.17 -1.00 -14.45
C GLY A 102 2.29 -2.49 -14.80
N PRO A 103 1.93 -2.91 -16.02
CA PRO A 103 2.10 -4.29 -16.46
C PRO A 103 3.53 -4.81 -16.26
N GLY A 104 3.66 -6.03 -15.73
CA GLY A 104 4.93 -6.66 -15.37
C GLY A 104 5.37 -6.43 -13.91
N THR A 105 4.76 -5.48 -13.21
CA THR A 105 5.14 -5.08 -11.85
C THR A 105 4.34 -5.78 -10.76
N SER A 106 4.81 -5.64 -9.52
CA SER A 106 4.10 -6.04 -8.30
C SER A 106 4.41 -5.07 -7.18
N ALA A 107 3.46 -4.83 -6.29
CA ALA A 107 3.64 -3.99 -5.13
C ALA A 107 3.15 -4.67 -3.86
N LEU A 108 3.83 -4.39 -2.77
CA LEU A 108 3.49 -4.84 -1.43
C LEU A 108 3.11 -3.63 -0.60
N PHE A 109 1.85 -3.56 -0.19
CA PHE A 109 1.33 -2.53 0.69
C PHE A 109 1.27 -3.07 2.11
N ILE A 110 1.77 -2.30 3.07
CA ILE A 110 1.77 -2.67 4.48
C ILE A 110 1.39 -1.47 5.35
N LEU A 111 0.58 -1.72 6.38
CA LEU A 111 0.39 -0.80 7.48
C LEU A 111 1.27 -1.27 8.63
N THR A 112 2.17 -0.40 9.09
CA THR A 112 3.10 -0.73 10.16
C THR A 112 3.17 0.36 11.21
N SER A 113 3.53 -0.02 12.45
CA SER A 113 3.99 0.92 13.47
C SER A 113 5.44 0.63 13.83
N ASP A 114 6.09 1.62 14.43
CA ASP A 114 7.48 1.57 14.91
C ASP A 114 8.53 1.31 13.80
N ALA A 115 8.06 1.24 12.55
CA ALA A 115 8.89 1.06 11.38
C ALA A 115 9.62 2.36 11.06
N VAL A 116 10.95 2.29 11.09
CA VAL A 116 11.79 3.33 10.52
C VAL A 116 12.01 2.97 9.06
N ARG A 117 11.56 3.80 8.12
CA ARG A 117 11.73 3.61 6.67
C ARG A 117 13.14 3.12 6.32
N ASP A 118 14.15 3.72 6.92
CA ASP A 118 15.56 3.38 6.70
C ASP A 118 15.91 1.94 7.09
N ARG A 119 15.28 1.39 8.13
CA ARG A 119 15.46 -0.02 8.53
C ARG A 119 14.84 -0.96 7.51
N ILE A 120 13.67 -0.63 6.98
CA ILE A 120 13.06 -1.43 5.90
C ILE A 120 13.97 -1.35 4.67
N ALA A 121 14.42 -0.16 4.28
CA ALA A 121 15.32 0.05 3.16
C ALA A 121 16.61 -0.78 3.28
N GLU A 122 17.18 -0.86 4.49
CA GLU A 122 18.38 -1.66 4.73
C GLU A 122 18.15 -3.17 4.56
N GLU A 123 16.99 -3.68 4.98
CA GLU A 123 16.64 -5.10 4.94
C GLU A 123 16.20 -5.57 3.55
N VAL A 124 15.82 -4.66 2.66
CA VAL A 124 15.45 -4.98 1.25
C VAL A 124 16.41 -4.42 0.21
N LYS A 125 17.58 -3.90 0.61
CA LYS A 125 18.56 -3.26 -0.30
C LYS A 125 19.13 -4.18 -1.37
N ASP A 126 19.06 -5.49 -1.15
CA ASP A 126 19.49 -6.54 -2.09
C ASP A 126 18.41 -6.87 -3.13
N MET A 127 17.23 -6.25 -3.02
CA MET A 127 16.09 -6.46 -3.91
C MET A 127 15.90 -5.24 -4.81
N ASP A 128 15.44 -5.47 -6.04
CA ASP A 128 15.05 -4.39 -6.95
C ASP A 128 13.69 -3.83 -6.53
N PHE A 129 13.71 -2.84 -5.63
CA PHE A 129 12.53 -2.30 -4.95
C PHE A 129 12.57 -0.78 -4.83
N GLU A 130 11.39 -0.18 -4.94
CA GLU A 130 11.16 1.21 -4.59
C GLU A 130 10.27 1.30 -3.36
N ILE A 131 10.71 2.07 -2.36
CA ILE A 131 9.95 2.28 -1.12
C ILE A 131 9.23 3.62 -1.19
N ILE A 132 7.91 3.54 -1.34
CA ILE A 132 6.98 4.65 -1.21
C ILE A 132 6.34 4.56 0.18
N SER A 133 6.39 5.65 0.95
CA SER A 133 5.84 5.69 2.31
C SER A 133 5.15 7.01 2.58
N THR A 134 4.07 6.95 3.36
CA THR A 134 3.48 8.10 4.04
C THR A 134 3.43 7.81 5.54
N ASN A 135 3.53 8.85 6.36
CA ASN A 135 3.46 8.72 7.82
C ASN A 135 2.09 9.20 8.30
N LEU A 136 1.42 8.38 9.09
CA LEU A 136 0.17 8.73 9.73
C LEU A 136 0.46 9.27 11.13
N SER A 137 -0.13 10.41 11.48
CA SER A 137 -0.24 10.81 12.88
C SER A 137 -1.14 9.84 13.65
N LYS A 138 -1.06 9.87 14.98
CA LYS A 138 -1.90 9.01 15.84
C LYS A 138 -3.40 9.22 15.58
N ASP A 139 -3.82 10.45 15.30
CA ASP A 139 -5.22 10.78 15.03
C ASP A 139 -5.67 10.28 13.65
N GLU A 140 -4.78 10.33 12.65
CA GLU A 140 -5.05 9.79 11.31
C GLU A 140 -5.11 8.26 11.32
N GLU A 141 -4.20 7.60 12.05
CA GLU A 141 -4.25 6.16 12.28
C GLU A 141 -5.55 5.78 13.01
N ALA A 142 -5.92 6.50 14.06
CA ALA A 142 -7.16 6.23 14.80
C ALA A 142 -8.40 6.34 13.90
N LYS A 143 -8.48 7.36 13.04
CA LYS A 143 -9.58 7.51 12.07
C LYS A 143 -9.57 6.43 11.00
N LEU A 144 -8.40 6.08 10.49
CA LEU A 144 -8.25 4.96 9.55
C LEU A 144 -8.85 3.69 10.15
N ARG A 145 -8.50 3.40 11.40
CA ARG A 145 -9.00 2.24 12.14
C ARG A 145 -10.49 2.31 12.44
N GLU A 146 -10.98 3.45 12.91
CA GLU A 146 -12.40 3.65 13.22
C GLU A 146 -13.30 3.33 12.01
N VAL A 147 -12.87 3.70 10.81
CA VAL A 147 -13.68 3.54 9.60
C VAL A 147 -13.52 2.15 8.99
N PHE A 148 -12.37 1.49 9.16
CA PHE A 148 -12.00 0.33 8.35
C PHE A 148 -11.55 -0.91 9.09
N GLU A 149 -11.31 -0.87 10.40
CA GLU A 149 -10.93 -2.06 11.18
C GLU A 149 -12.08 -3.07 11.26
N VAL A 150 -11.75 -4.37 11.30
CA VAL A 150 -12.70 -5.51 11.31
C VAL A 150 -12.61 -6.34 12.58
#